data_AF-A0A960E4U8-F1
#
_entry.id   AF-A0A960E4U8-F1
#
_cell.length_a   1.000
_cell.length_b   1.000
_cell.length_c   1.000
_cell.angle_alpha   90.00
_cell.angle_beta   90.00
_cell.angle_gamma   90.00
#
_symmetry.space_group_name_H-M   'P 1'
#
loop_
_entity.id
_entity.type
_entity.pdbx_description
1 polymer ?
#
loop_
_entity_poly.entity_id
_entity_poly.type
_entity_poly.pdbx_seq_one_letter_code
_entity_poly.pdbx_strand_id
1 'polypeptide(L)' 'MSTYSPKASEIDRQWHVVDADGLVLGRLATEVASILRGKHKPTFAPHIDTGDHV' A
#
# COMPACT_ATOMS: atom_id res chain seq x y z
N MET A 1 14.60 0.22 -23.27
CA MET A 1 13.24 0.17 -22.69
C MET A 1 13.32 0.80 -21.31
N SER A 2 12.47 1.77 -20.97
CA SER A 2 12.44 2.42 -19.66
C SER A 2 11.52 1.67 -18.70
N THR A 3 11.90 1.59 -17.42
CA THR A 3 11.03 1.03 -16.38
C THR A 3 9.78 1.89 -16.20
N TYR A 4 8.64 1.25 -15.99
CA TYR A 4 7.39 1.95 -15.71
C TYR A 4 7.52 2.83 -14.46
N SER A 5 7.02 4.06 -14.55
CA SER A 5 6.90 4.98 -13.42
C SER A 5 5.48 5.52 -13.41
N PRO A 6 4.70 5.26 -12.34
CA PRO A 6 3.30 5.67 -12.28
C PRO A 6 3.18 7.19 -12.20
N LYS A 7 2.16 7.74 -12.84
CA LYS A 7 1.80 9.16 -12.70
C LYS A 7 0.79 9.34 -11.58
N ALA A 8 0.80 10.50 -10.93
CA ALA A 8 -0.16 10.81 -9.86
C ALA A 8 -1.63 10.68 -10.29
N SER A 9 -1.94 10.97 -11.56
CA SER A 9 -3.29 10.83 -12.13
C SER A 9 -3.76 9.38 -12.33
N GLU A 10 -2.85 8.42 -12.31
CA GLU A 10 -3.13 7.00 -12.55
C GLU A 10 -3.21 6.20 -11.23
N ILE A 11 -2.98 6.87 -10.09
CA ILE A 11 -3.01 6.23 -8.77
C ILE A 11 -4.46 6.06 -8.33
N ASP A 12 -4.93 4.82 -8.39
CA ASP A 12 -6.19 4.41 -7.77
C ASP A 12 -5.93 3.91 -6.34
N ARG A 13 -6.76 4.38 -5.39
CA ARG A 13 -6.64 4.08 -3.96
C ARG A 13 -7.94 3.48 -3.46
N GLN A 14 -7.82 2.30 -2.86
CA GLN A 14 -8.93 1.62 -2.24
C GLN A 14 -8.96 1.87 -0.73
N TRP A 15 -10.13 1.69 -0.13
CA TRP A 15 -10.29 1.71 1.32
C TRP A 15 -10.38 0.28 1.84
N HIS A 16 -9.58 -0.01 2.84
CA HIS A 16 -9.60 -1.27 3.58
C HIS A 16 -10.06 -1.00 5.01
N VAL A 17 -10.70 -2.00 5.61
CA VAL A 17 -11.05 -1.98 7.03
C VAL A 17 -10.45 -3.24 7.63
N VAL A 18 -9.66 -3.09 8.69
CA VAL A 18 -8.95 -4.21 9.31
C VAL A 18 -9.48 -4.44 10.71
N ASP A 19 -9.94 -5.67 10.95
CA ASP A 19 -10.25 -6.16 12.30
C ASP A 19 -8.95 -6.54 13.01
N ALA A 20 -8.70 -5.90 14.15
CA ALA A 20 -7.49 -6.07 14.93
C ALA A 20 -7.63 -7.08 16.08
N ASP A 21 -8.84 -7.61 16.33
CA ASP A 21 -9.09 -8.46 17.49
C ASP A 21 -8.26 -9.77 17.44
N GLY A 22 -7.67 -10.13 18.58
CA GLY A 22 -6.81 -11.30 18.71
C GLY A 22 -5.46 -11.25 17.96
N LEU A 23 -5.11 -10.15 17.28
CA LEU A 23 -3.86 -10.04 16.53
C LEU A 23 -2.71 -9.43 17.34
N VAL A 24 -1.49 -9.91 17.07
CA VAL A 24 -0.27 -9.33 17.64
C VAL A 24 0.03 -8.01 16.94
N LEU A 25 0.04 -6.92 17.70
CA LEU A 25 0.23 -5.54 17.21
C LEU A 25 1.35 -5.39 16.17
N GLY A 26 2.55 -5.92 16.45
CA GLY A 26 3.69 -5.76 15.54
C GLY A 26 3.51 -6.45 14.19
N ARG A 27 2.80 -7.59 14.16
CA ARG A 27 2.49 -8.30 12.91
C ARG A 27 1.45 -7.54 12.11
N LEU A 28 0.37 -7.12 12.77
CA LEU A 28 -0.67 -6.29 12.18
C LEU A 28 -0.07 -5.00 11.57
N ALA A 29 0.74 -4.28 12.35
CA ALA A 29 1.35 -3.03 11.91
C ALA A 29 2.24 -3.21 10.66
N THR A 30 2.96 -4.33 10.56
CA THR A 30 3.83 -4.62 9.40
C THR A 30 3.02 -4.83 8.11
N GLU A 31 1.88 -5.54 8.21
CA GLU A 31 0.98 -5.75 7.09
C GLU A 31 0.30 -4.44 6.67
N VAL A 32 -0.23 -3.68 7.64
CA VAL A 32 -0.85 -2.37 7.37
C VAL A 32 0.15 -1.41 6.73
N ALA A 33 1.40 -1.37 7.20
CA ALA A 33 2.44 -0.54 6.59
C ALA A 33 2.77 -0.94 5.14
N SER A 34 2.63 -2.23 4.79
CA SER A 34 2.82 -2.69 3.42
C SER A 34 1.71 -2.20 2.49
N ILE A 35 0.46 -2.18 2.98
CA ILE A 35 -0.71 -1.66 2.25
C ILE A 35 -0.63 -0.14 2.08
N LEU A 36 -0.35 0.59 3.17
CA LEU A 36 -0.19 2.06 3.16
C LEU A 36 0.94 2.52 2.22
N ARG A 37 1.98 1.70 2.05
CA ARG A 37 3.08 2.00 1.12
C ARG A 37 2.78 1.55 -0.32
N GLY A 38 1.74 0.76 -0.54
CA GLY A 38 1.38 0.22 -1.85
C GLY A 38 2.30 -0.90 -2.34
N LYS A 39 3.07 -1.54 -1.46
CA LYS A 39 4.01 -2.63 -1.83
C LYS A 39 3.30 -3.88 -2.35
N HIS A 40 2.02 -4.03 -2.04
CA HIS A 40 1.17 -5.10 -2.57
C HIS A 40 0.76 -4.88 -4.02
N LYS A 41 0.90 -3.66 -4.57
CA LYS A 41 0.53 -3.34 -5.95
C LYS A 41 1.70 -3.55 -6.92
N PRO A 42 1.47 -4.09 -8.12
CA PRO A 42 2.52 -4.26 -9.14
C PRO A 42 3.04 -2.93 -9.69
N THR A 43 2.31 -1.83 -9.47
CA THR A 43 2.68 -0.47 -9.87
C THR A 43 3.52 0.27 -8.82
N PHE A 44 3.98 -0.44 -7.78
CA PHE A 44 4.77 0.16 -6.70
C PHE A 44 5.99 0.91 -7.24
N ALA A 45 6.12 2.17 -6.81
CA ALA A 45 7.28 3.00 -7.10
C ALA A 45 7.76 3.68 -5.80
N PRO A 46 9.05 3.56 -5.42
CA PRO A 46 9.52 4.03 -4.12
C PRO A 46 9.39 5.54 -3.86
N HIS A 47 9.31 6.34 -4.93
CA HIS A 47 9.35 7.80 -4.87
C HIS A 47 7.96 8.45 -4.85
N ILE A 48 6.90 7.66 -4.98
CA ILE A 48 5.53 8.15 -5.06
C ILE A 48 4.61 7.24 -4.25
N ASP A 49 3.66 7.84 -3.53
CA ASP A 49 2.75 7.09 -2.69
C ASP A 49 1.62 6.47 -3.55
N THR A 50 1.73 5.16 -3.77
CA THR A 50 0.75 4.34 -4.50
C THR A 50 -0.13 3.51 -3.57
N GLY A 51 -0.05 3.74 -2.25
CA GLY A 51 -0.73 2.95 -1.24
C GLY A 51 -2.24 3.15 -1.16
N ASP A 52 -2.86 2.25 -0.43
CA ASP A 52 -4.29 2.29 -0.13
C ASP A 52 -4.56 2.85 1.27
N HIS A 53 -5.80 3.26 1.52
CA HIS A 53 -6.26 3.67 2.83
C HIS A 53 -6.64 2.43 3.66
N VAL A 54 -6.32 2.44 4.94
CA VAL A 54 -6.56 1.36 5.92
C VAL A 54 -7.07 1.96 7.22
#